data_AF-A0A7C1VZN8-F1
#
_entry.id   AF-A0A7C1VZN8-F1
#
_cell.length_a   1.000
_cell.length_b   1.000
_cell.length_c   1.000
_cell.angle_alpha   90.00
_cell.angle_beta   90.00
_cell.angle_gamma   90.00
#
_symmetry.space_group_name_H-M   'P 1'
#
loop_
_entity.id
_entity.type
_entity.pdbx_description
1 polymer ?
#
loop_
_entity_poly.entity_id
_entity_poly.type
_entity_poly.pdbx_seq_one_letter_code
_entity_poly.pdbx_strand_id
1 'polypeptide(L)'
;TTSQELKCVKKTVDATQQQVEAAYGIKLKFEFGTMIEVVRACMRATQLAKVAEFFSFGTNDLSQATFSFSREDAENKFLPLYNETGILQDNPFEVLDVKGVGQLMNMTVEWGRKSRHGLKVGICGEQGGHPSSIRFCHHIGLDYVSCSAPRVPIARLAAALAKLQEDKYSVD
;
A
#
# COMPACT_ATOMS: atom_id res chain seq x y z
N THR A 1 11.07 4.03 8.05
CA THR A 1 11.65 3.67 6.73
C THR A 1 12.47 4.80 6.12
N THR A 2 13.74 4.50 5.86
CA THR A 2 14.73 5.33 5.18
C THR A 2 15.41 4.51 4.07
N SER A 3 15.97 5.18 3.05
CA SER A 3 16.71 4.46 1.99
C SER A 3 17.94 3.71 2.52
N GLN A 4 18.49 4.14 3.66
CA GLN A 4 19.65 3.53 4.30
C GLN A 4 19.26 2.21 4.97
N GLU A 5 18.08 2.16 5.62
CA GLU A 5 17.51 0.93 6.16
C GLU A 5 17.31 -0.10 5.04
N LEU A 6 16.70 0.30 3.92
CA LEU A 6 16.52 -0.59 2.76
C LEU A 6 17.85 -1.10 2.21
N LYS A 7 18.86 -0.23 2.05
CA LYS A 7 20.19 -0.63 1.57
C LYS A 7 20.88 -1.60 2.52
N CYS A 8 20.70 -1.42 3.82
CA CYS A 8 21.25 -2.32 4.83
C CYS A 8 20.68 -3.74 4.64
N VAL A 9 19.35 -3.85 4.54
CA VAL A 9 18.67 -5.14 4.34
C VAL A 9 19.01 -5.74 2.97
N LYS A 10 19.03 -4.94 1.90
CA LYS A 10 19.35 -5.42 0.55
C LYS A 10 20.74 -6.06 0.47
N LYS A 11 21.74 -5.50 1.18
CA LYS A 11 23.08 -6.13 1.25
C LYS A 11 23.03 -7.55 1.80
N THR A 12 22.23 -7.78 2.84
CA THR A 12 22.04 -9.13 3.40
C THR A 12 21.36 -10.05 2.39
N VAL A 13 20.29 -9.58 1.73
CA VAL A 13 19.57 -10.35 0.71
C VAL A 13 20.49 -10.72 -0.46
N ASP A 14 21.26 -9.77 -0.98
CA ASP A 14 22.18 -9.98 -2.10
C ASP A 14 23.29 -10.99 -1.72
N ALA A 15 23.83 -10.91 -0.51
CA ALA A 15 24.83 -11.86 -0.01
C ALA A 15 24.25 -13.27 0.16
N THR A 16 23.04 -13.38 0.71
CA THR A 16 22.35 -14.68 0.85
C THR A 16 22.00 -15.27 -0.51
N GLN A 17 21.56 -14.46 -1.47
CA GLN A 17 21.31 -14.93 -2.83
C GLN A 17 22.57 -15.56 -3.42
N GLN A 18 23.72 -14.88 -3.36
CA GLN A 18 24.98 -15.42 -3.89
C GLN A 18 25.36 -16.76 -3.25
N GLN A 19 25.16 -16.91 -1.94
CA GLN A 19 25.42 -18.16 -1.23
C GLN A 19 24.50 -19.30 -1.69
N VAL A 20 23.19 -19.02 -1.81
CA VAL A 20 22.20 -20.01 -2.26
C VAL A 20 22.45 -20.40 -3.72
N GLU A 21 22.72 -19.44 -4.61
CA GLU A 21 23.01 -19.73 -6.02
C GLU A 21 24.29 -20.58 -6.17
N ALA A 22 25.32 -20.32 -5.36
CA ALA A 22 26.55 -21.10 -5.34
C ALA A 22 26.34 -22.53 -4.80
N ALA A 23 25.52 -22.67 -3.75
CA ALA A 23 25.27 -23.97 -3.11
C ALA A 23 24.42 -24.91 -3.97
N TYR A 24 23.42 -24.36 -4.68
CA TYR A 24 22.44 -25.16 -5.43
C TYR A 24 22.63 -25.10 -6.95
N GLY A 25 23.53 -24.25 -7.46
CA GLY A 25 23.77 -24.10 -8.90
C GLY A 25 22.59 -23.53 -9.69
N ILE A 26 21.62 -22.90 -9.01
CA ILE A 26 20.41 -22.32 -9.61
C ILE A 26 20.49 -20.80 -9.54
N LYS A 27 20.14 -20.12 -10.63
CA LYS A 27 19.99 -18.65 -10.65
C LYS A 27 18.60 -18.24 -10.16
N LEU A 28 18.56 -17.42 -9.12
CA LEU A 28 17.31 -16.91 -8.55
C LEU A 28 16.96 -15.58 -9.22
N LYS A 29 15.71 -15.46 -9.65
CA LYS A 29 15.17 -14.21 -10.18
C LYS A 29 14.02 -13.75 -9.28
N PHE A 30 14.26 -12.70 -8.52
CA PHE A 30 13.25 -12.05 -7.68
C PHE A 30 13.48 -10.55 -7.66
N GLU A 31 12.46 -9.81 -7.23
CA GLU A 31 12.53 -8.36 -7.05
C GLU A 31 12.66 -8.04 -5.57
N PHE A 32 13.48 -7.04 -5.23
CA PHE A 32 13.56 -6.52 -3.86
C PHE A 32 12.70 -5.27 -3.74
N GLY A 33 11.63 -5.33 -2.94
CA GLY A 33 10.71 -4.22 -2.71
C GLY A 33 10.69 -3.73 -1.27
N THR A 34 9.73 -2.87 -0.95
CA THR A 34 9.50 -2.39 0.41
C THR A 34 8.02 -2.17 0.68
N MET A 35 7.61 -2.35 1.94
CA MET A 35 6.30 -1.93 2.38
C MET A 35 6.29 -0.40 2.60
N ILE A 36 5.24 0.24 2.12
CA ILE A 36 4.97 1.66 2.37
C ILE A 36 3.85 1.74 3.41
N GLU A 37 4.26 1.79 4.67
CA GLU A 37 3.36 1.67 5.82
C GLU A 37 3.61 2.74 6.90
N VAL A 38 4.61 3.60 6.68
CA VAL A 38 4.90 4.75 7.56
C VAL A 38 4.87 6.05 6.77
N VAL A 39 4.39 7.12 7.38
CA VAL A 39 4.27 8.45 6.73
C VAL A 39 5.61 8.91 6.16
N ARG A 40 6.71 8.70 6.89
CA ARG A 40 8.05 9.06 6.41
C ARG A 40 8.45 8.33 5.12
N ALA A 41 7.98 7.10 4.90
CA ALA A 41 8.25 6.35 3.67
C ALA A 41 7.59 7.04 2.47
N CYS A 42 6.32 7.43 2.64
CA CYS A 42 5.57 8.21 1.66
C CYS A 42 6.31 9.51 1.31
N MET A 43 6.73 10.26 2.35
CA MET A 43 7.46 11.52 2.19
C MET A 43 8.86 11.38 1.58
N ARG A 44 9.37 10.16 1.40
CA ARG A 44 10.71 9.86 0.86
C ARG A 44 10.67 8.84 -0.28
N ALA A 45 9.51 8.65 -0.90
CA ALA A 45 9.27 7.65 -1.94
C ALA A 45 10.31 7.71 -3.07
N THR A 46 10.70 8.91 -3.51
CA THR A 46 11.74 9.10 -4.55
C THR A 46 13.05 8.40 -4.19
N GLN A 47 13.54 8.53 -2.95
CA GLN A 47 14.79 7.90 -2.54
C GLN A 47 14.63 6.40 -2.29
N LEU A 48 13.45 5.95 -1.84
CA LEU A 48 13.15 4.53 -1.66
C LEU A 48 13.11 3.79 -3.00
N ALA A 49 12.49 4.37 -4.03
CA ALA A 49 12.37 3.78 -5.37
C ALA A 49 13.71 3.61 -6.09
N LYS A 50 14.78 4.30 -5.67
CA LYS A 50 16.15 4.04 -6.16
C LYS A 50 16.70 2.69 -5.72
N VAL A 51 16.12 2.10 -4.66
CA VAL A 51 16.58 0.83 -4.07
C VAL A 51 15.54 -0.27 -4.27
N ALA A 52 14.28 0.03 -3.97
CA ALA A 52 13.17 -0.89 -4.14
C ALA A 52 12.66 -0.93 -5.58
N GLU A 53 12.33 -2.14 -6.03
CA GLU A 53 11.85 -2.49 -7.37
C GLU A 53 10.33 -2.53 -7.44
N PHE A 54 9.68 -2.71 -6.28
CA PHE A 54 8.24 -2.54 -6.10
C PHE A 54 7.91 -1.92 -4.73
N PHE A 55 6.74 -1.31 -4.63
CA PHE A 55 6.13 -0.84 -3.39
C PHE A 55 4.86 -1.64 -3.10
N SER A 56 4.64 -1.97 -1.82
CA SER A 56 3.37 -2.50 -1.35
C SER A 56 2.87 -1.62 -0.22
N PHE A 57 1.72 -0.96 -0.38
CA PHE A 57 1.12 -0.19 0.71
C PHE A 57 0.60 -1.13 1.79
N GLY A 58 1.11 -0.98 3.01
CA GLY A 58 0.53 -1.55 4.22
C GLY A 58 -0.44 -0.55 4.81
N THR A 59 -1.68 -0.51 4.28
CA THR A 59 -2.63 0.56 4.64
C THR A 59 -3.15 0.48 6.06
N ASN A 60 -3.08 -0.69 6.71
CA ASN A 60 -3.43 -0.81 8.13
C ASN A 60 -2.53 0.08 8.99
N ASP A 61 -1.21 -0.15 8.94
CA ASP A 61 -0.22 0.63 9.68
C ASP A 61 -0.12 2.08 9.16
N LEU A 62 -0.29 2.30 7.86
CA LEU A 62 -0.30 3.66 7.31
C LEU A 62 -1.50 4.46 7.83
N SER A 63 -2.69 3.87 7.93
CA SER A 63 -3.86 4.50 8.54
C SER A 63 -3.61 4.77 10.02
N GLN A 64 -3.03 3.82 10.77
CA GLN A 64 -2.67 4.05 12.18
C GLN A 64 -1.73 5.25 12.33
N ALA A 65 -0.68 5.31 11.52
CA ALA A 65 0.30 6.39 11.56
C ALA A 65 -0.28 7.74 11.10
N THR A 66 -1.22 7.74 10.16
CA THR A 66 -1.82 8.97 9.60
C THR A 66 -2.86 9.56 10.55
N PHE A 67 -3.74 8.73 11.11
CA PHE A 67 -4.75 9.15 12.09
C PHE A 67 -4.17 9.32 13.50
N SER A 68 -2.95 8.84 13.74
CA SER A 68 -2.39 8.67 15.10
C SER A 68 -3.27 7.79 15.99
N PHE A 69 -3.88 6.75 15.39
CA PHE A 69 -4.74 5.80 16.09
C PHE A 69 -3.99 4.50 16.35
N SER A 70 -3.94 4.10 17.62
CA SER A 70 -3.72 2.69 17.96
C SER A 70 -4.99 1.93 17.57
N ARG A 71 -4.90 0.99 16.62
CA ARG A 71 -6.08 0.29 16.09
C ARG A 71 -6.86 -0.41 17.20
N GLU A 72 -6.14 -1.19 18.03
CA GLU A 72 -6.74 -1.96 19.13
C GLU A 72 -7.45 -1.07 20.15
N ASP A 73 -6.87 0.09 20.47
CA ASP A 73 -7.50 1.05 21.39
C ASP A 73 -8.68 1.77 20.74
N ALA A 74 -8.53 2.17 19.47
CA ALA A 74 -9.52 2.98 18.77
C ALA A 74 -10.80 2.20 18.50
N GLU A 75 -10.68 0.98 17.97
CA GLU A 75 -11.83 0.11 17.62
C GLU A 75 -12.67 -0.22 18.86
N ASN A 76 -12.05 -0.39 20.03
CA ASN A 76 -12.76 -0.79 21.24
C ASN A 76 -13.25 0.36 22.12
N LYS A 77 -12.76 1.60 21.92
CA LYS A 77 -13.04 2.72 22.85
C LYS A 77 -13.87 3.84 22.24
N PHE A 78 -13.52 4.32 21.04
CA PHE A 78 -14.11 5.58 20.54
C PHE A 78 -14.54 5.55 19.07
N LEU A 79 -14.03 4.63 18.23
CA LEU A 79 -14.46 4.56 16.82
C LEU A 79 -15.97 4.28 16.65
N PRO A 80 -16.61 3.39 17.45
CA PRO A 80 -18.06 3.22 17.36
C PRO A 80 -18.82 4.54 17.59
N LEU A 81 -18.43 5.29 18.62
CA LEU A 81 -19.02 6.60 18.91
C LEU A 81 -18.78 7.61 17.77
N TYR A 82 -17.58 7.61 17.17
CA TYR A 82 -17.25 8.51 16.05
C TYR A 82 -18.12 8.22 14.82
N ASN A 83 -18.39 6.95 14.53
CA ASN A 83 -19.26 6.56 13.43
C ASN A 83 -20.73 6.89 13.74
N GLU A 84 -21.21 6.58 14.94
CA GLU A 84 -22.60 6.88 15.37
C GLU A 84 -22.90 8.38 15.37
N THR A 85 -21.92 9.21 15.73
CA THR A 85 -22.04 10.68 15.76
C THR A 85 -21.69 11.34 14.43
N GLY A 86 -21.25 10.57 13.42
CA GLY A 86 -20.89 11.08 12.10
C GLY A 86 -19.60 11.91 12.06
N ILE A 87 -18.76 11.85 13.10
CA ILE A 87 -17.41 12.44 13.11
C ILE A 87 -16.55 11.75 12.05
N LEU A 88 -16.66 10.42 11.95
CA LEU A 88 -16.13 9.64 10.84
C LEU A 88 -17.31 8.98 10.12
N GLN A 89 -17.25 8.95 8.79
CA GLN A 89 -18.27 8.27 7.98
C GLN A 89 -18.09 6.75 8.05
N ASP A 90 -16.84 6.31 7.99
CA ASP A 90 -16.45 4.90 7.98
C ASP A 90 -15.29 4.66 8.95
N ASN A 91 -15.16 3.41 9.40
CA ASN A 91 -13.96 2.96 10.11
C ASN A 91 -12.74 3.01 9.15
N PRO A 92 -11.70 3.82 9.43
CA PRO A 92 -10.54 3.98 8.54
C PRO A 92 -9.66 2.72 8.40
N PHE A 93 -9.90 1.70 9.23
CA PHE A 93 -9.25 0.39 9.14
C PHE A 93 -9.98 -0.60 8.23
N GLU A 94 -11.22 -0.28 7.81
CA GLU A 94 -12.03 -1.10 6.90
C GLU A 94 -12.13 -0.43 5.53
N VAL A 95 -12.44 0.86 5.53
CA VAL A 95 -12.55 1.70 4.33
C VAL A 95 -11.37 2.66 4.29
N LEU A 96 -10.73 2.77 3.13
CA LEU A 96 -9.59 3.66 2.97
C LEU A 96 -10.06 5.12 3.09
N ASP A 97 -9.45 5.87 3.99
CA ASP A 97 -9.56 7.33 4.02
C ASP A 97 -8.86 7.93 2.78
N VAL A 98 -9.64 8.24 1.76
CA VAL A 98 -9.14 8.81 0.50
C VAL A 98 -8.58 10.23 0.68
N LYS A 99 -9.11 11.00 1.64
CA LYS A 99 -8.78 12.42 1.81
C LYS A 99 -7.49 12.65 2.61
N GLY A 100 -7.14 11.75 3.53
CA GLY A 100 -5.88 11.78 4.25
C GLY A 100 -4.91 10.72 3.74
N VAL A 101 -5.16 9.44 4.07
CA VAL A 101 -4.27 8.31 3.72
C VAL A 101 -4.10 8.18 2.20
N GLY A 102 -5.18 8.36 1.44
CA GLY A 102 -5.16 8.33 -0.02
C GLY A 102 -4.23 9.38 -0.64
N GLN A 103 -4.17 10.59 -0.06
CA GLN A 103 -3.25 11.63 -0.55
C GLN A 103 -1.79 11.23 -0.38
N LEU A 104 -1.44 10.58 0.74
CA LEU A 104 -0.11 10.01 0.96
C LEU A 104 0.19 8.92 -0.07
N MET A 105 -0.78 8.05 -0.38
CA MET A 105 -0.63 7.01 -1.38
C MET A 105 -0.41 7.60 -2.78
N ASN A 106 -1.25 8.54 -3.21
CA ASN A 106 -1.15 9.17 -4.52
C ASN A 106 0.22 9.83 -4.73
N MET A 107 0.64 10.67 -3.78
CA MET A 107 1.93 11.32 -3.80
C MET A 107 3.10 10.32 -3.84
N THR A 108 3.00 9.22 -3.09
CA THR A 108 4.02 8.16 -3.09
C THR A 108 4.13 7.49 -4.46
N VAL A 109 3.01 7.17 -5.09
CA VAL A 109 2.99 6.55 -6.44
C VAL A 109 3.65 7.48 -7.44
N GLU A 110 3.27 8.76 -7.45
CA GLU A 110 3.86 9.76 -8.34
C GLU A 110 5.37 9.89 -8.12
N TRP A 111 5.81 10.08 -6.89
CA TRP A 111 7.21 10.29 -6.56
C TRP A 111 8.07 9.05 -6.80
N GLY A 112 7.52 7.87 -6.51
CA GLY A 112 8.16 6.59 -6.78
C GLY A 112 8.38 6.38 -8.27
N ARG A 113 7.33 6.57 -9.09
CA ARG A 113 7.40 6.36 -10.55
C ARG A 113 8.22 7.44 -11.27
N LYS A 114 8.26 8.68 -10.75
CA LYS A 114 9.20 9.72 -11.22
C LYS A 114 10.67 9.30 -11.02
N SER A 115 10.97 8.52 -9.98
CA SER A 115 12.32 8.06 -9.66
C SER A 115 12.70 6.76 -10.39
N ARG A 116 11.76 5.82 -10.50
CA ARG A 116 11.92 4.55 -11.21
C ARG A 116 10.76 4.34 -12.17
N HIS A 117 11.03 4.51 -13.47
CA HIS A 117 10.03 4.22 -14.49
C HIS A 117 9.63 2.74 -14.42
N GLY A 118 8.32 2.46 -14.46
CA GLY A 118 7.79 1.10 -14.35
C GLY A 118 7.83 0.51 -12.94
N LEU A 119 8.08 1.31 -11.89
CA LEU A 119 7.94 0.87 -10.50
C LEU A 119 6.56 0.23 -10.29
N LYS A 120 6.56 -1.04 -9.87
CA LYS A 120 5.36 -1.78 -9.52
C LYS A 120 4.84 -1.33 -8.16
N VAL A 121 3.57 -0.99 -8.08
CA VAL A 121 2.95 -0.52 -6.84
C VAL A 121 1.65 -1.27 -6.59
N GLY A 122 1.52 -1.89 -5.42
CA GLY A 122 0.28 -2.50 -4.99
C GLY A 122 -0.10 -2.11 -3.57
N ILE A 123 -1.21 -2.68 -3.11
CA ILE A 123 -1.75 -2.54 -1.75
C ILE A 123 -2.02 -3.92 -1.18
N CYS A 124 -1.74 -4.09 0.10
CA CYS A 124 -2.12 -5.27 0.87
C CYS A 124 -2.88 -4.88 2.13
N GLY A 125 -3.75 -5.77 2.60
CA GLY A 125 -4.51 -5.60 3.83
C GLY A 125 -6.01 -5.58 3.60
N GLU A 126 -6.75 -5.15 4.62
CA GLU A 126 -8.21 -5.19 4.65
C GLU A 126 -8.81 -4.33 3.54
N GLN A 127 -8.27 -3.12 3.36
CA GLN A 127 -8.73 -2.16 2.35
C GLN A 127 -8.48 -2.65 0.91
N GLY A 128 -7.53 -3.56 0.70
CA GLY A 128 -7.29 -4.20 -0.61
C GLY A 128 -8.45 -5.06 -1.10
N GLY A 129 -9.42 -5.38 -0.23
CA GLY A 129 -10.65 -6.10 -0.57
C GLY A 129 -11.92 -5.23 -0.58
N HIS A 130 -11.82 -3.94 -0.26
CA HIS A 130 -12.99 -3.05 -0.17
C HIS A 130 -13.26 -2.35 -1.51
N PRO A 131 -14.47 -2.43 -2.10
CA PRO A 131 -14.73 -1.92 -3.45
C PRO A 131 -14.40 -0.44 -3.67
N SER A 132 -14.72 0.44 -2.72
CA SER A 132 -14.40 1.88 -2.85
C SER A 132 -12.89 2.13 -2.80
N SER A 133 -12.17 1.43 -1.92
CA SER A 133 -10.71 1.49 -1.81
C SER A 133 -10.03 1.00 -3.08
N ILE A 134 -10.52 -0.11 -3.67
CA ILE A 134 -10.03 -0.64 -4.94
C ILE A 134 -10.26 0.37 -6.07
N ARG A 135 -11.42 1.04 -6.09
CA ARG A 135 -11.72 2.08 -7.08
C ARG A 135 -10.74 3.26 -6.97
N PHE A 136 -10.43 3.71 -5.76
CA PHE A 136 -9.38 4.72 -5.55
C PHE A 136 -8.00 4.22 -5.98
N CYS A 137 -7.62 3.00 -5.60
CA CYS A 137 -6.34 2.40 -5.99
C CYS A 137 -6.19 2.33 -7.51
N HIS A 138 -7.27 1.98 -8.23
CA HIS A 138 -7.31 2.02 -9.68
C HIS A 138 -7.07 3.44 -10.22
N HIS A 139 -7.75 4.44 -9.64
CA HIS A 139 -7.63 5.84 -10.05
C HIS A 139 -6.21 6.40 -9.89
N ILE A 140 -5.54 6.13 -8.76
CA ILE A 140 -4.14 6.54 -8.57
C ILE A 140 -3.14 5.60 -9.28
N GLY A 141 -3.65 4.63 -10.04
CA GLY A 141 -2.87 3.80 -10.94
C GLY A 141 -2.06 2.70 -10.28
N LEU A 142 -2.50 2.10 -9.17
CA LEU A 142 -1.85 0.89 -8.64
C LEU A 142 -1.88 -0.25 -9.66
N ASP A 143 -0.84 -1.08 -9.66
CA ASP A 143 -0.68 -2.26 -10.52
C ASP A 143 -1.52 -3.45 -10.03
N TYR A 144 -1.71 -3.60 -8.72
CA TYR A 144 -2.47 -4.70 -8.13
C TYR A 144 -3.07 -4.37 -6.75
N VAL A 145 -4.08 -5.15 -6.36
CA VAL A 145 -4.60 -5.21 -4.99
C VAL A 145 -4.44 -6.63 -4.46
N SER A 146 -4.12 -6.75 -3.18
CA SER A 146 -3.97 -8.03 -2.48
C SER A 146 -4.91 -8.07 -1.28
N CYS A 147 -5.71 -9.12 -1.18
CA CYS A 147 -6.72 -9.31 -0.15
C CYS A 147 -6.83 -10.79 0.26
N SER A 148 -7.57 -11.08 1.33
CA SER A 148 -7.80 -12.44 1.80
C SER A 148 -8.51 -13.29 0.74
N ALA A 149 -8.23 -14.59 0.72
CA ALA A 149 -8.73 -15.51 -0.31
C ALA A 149 -10.26 -15.42 -0.55
N PRO A 150 -11.13 -15.33 0.49
CA PRO A 150 -12.57 -15.19 0.28
C PRO A 150 -12.98 -13.87 -0.40
N ARG A 151 -12.16 -12.81 -0.29
CA ARG A 151 -12.43 -11.49 -0.91
C ARG A 151 -11.93 -11.38 -2.33
N VAL A 152 -11.15 -12.33 -2.84
CA VAL A 152 -10.62 -12.30 -4.22
C VAL A 152 -11.71 -12.12 -5.29
N PRO A 153 -12.86 -12.83 -5.25
CA PRO A 153 -13.93 -12.62 -6.22
C PRO A 153 -14.50 -11.20 -6.18
N ILE A 154 -14.68 -10.64 -4.98
CA ILE A 154 -15.16 -9.27 -4.77
C ILE A 154 -14.14 -8.27 -5.34
N ALA A 155 -12.87 -8.47 -5.04
CA ALA A 155 -11.81 -7.57 -5.51
C ALA A 155 -11.70 -7.56 -7.04
N ARG A 156 -11.86 -8.72 -7.70
CA ARG A 156 -11.89 -8.82 -9.16
C ARG A 156 -13.08 -8.07 -9.76
N LEU A 157 -14.28 -8.24 -9.19
CA LEU A 157 -15.48 -7.53 -9.65
C LEU A 157 -15.33 -6.02 -9.44
N ALA A 158 -14.87 -5.59 -8.27
CA ALA A 158 -14.63 -4.19 -7.96
C ALA A 158 -13.59 -3.55 -8.90
N ALA A 159 -12.50 -4.24 -9.22
CA ALA A 159 -11.49 -3.77 -10.15
C ALA A 159 -12.05 -3.62 -11.59
N ALA A 160 -12.87 -4.59 -12.03
CA ALA A 160 -13.55 -4.50 -13.33
C ALA A 160 -14.53 -3.31 -13.38
N LEU A 161 -15.34 -3.13 -12.34
CA LEU A 161 -16.25 -1.98 -12.22
C LEU A 161 -15.50 -0.65 -12.17
N ALA A 162 -14.38 -0.59 -11.44
CA ALA A 162 -13.53 0.60 -11.39
C ALA A 162 -13.05 1.00 -12.79
N LYS A 163 -12.64 0.02 -13.62
CA LYS A 163 -12.24 0.28 -15.01
C LYS A 163 -13.41 0.73 -15.89
N LEU A 164 -14.59 0.12 -15.73
CA LEU A 164 -15.78 0.49 -16.51
C LEU A 164 -16.32 1.88 -16.16
N GLN A 165 -16.04 2.38 -14.96
CA GLN A 165 -16.54 3.64 -14.41
C GLN A 165 -15.43 4.67 -14.17
N GLU A 166 -14.29 4.52 -14.86
CA GLU A 166 -13.10 5.36 -14.69
C GLU A 166 -13.41 6.84 -14.94
N ASP A 167 -14.14 7.15 -16.02
CA ASP A 167 -14.57 8.52 -16.39
C ASP A 167 -15.53 9.16 -15.39
N LYS A 168 -16.11 8.36 -14.48
CA LYS A 168 -17.09 8.81 -13.46
C LYS A 168 -16.48 8.88 -12.07
N TYR A 169 -15.16 8.80 -11.94
CA TYR A 169 -14.51 8.87 -10.64
C TYR A 169 -14.42 10.32 -10.16
N SER A 170 -15.02 10.60 -9.00
CA SER A 170 -14.81 11.84 -8.24
C SER A 170 -14.35 11.49 -6.82
N VAL A 171 -13.50 12.35 -6.28
CA VAL A 171 -13.28 12.43 -4.83
C VAL A 171 -14.18 13.57 -4.35
N ASP A 172 -15.35 13.22 -3.82
CA ASP A 172 -16.20 14.17 -3.09
C ASP A 172 -15.50 14.62 -1.81
#